data_AF-A0A6N3R9R9-F1
#
_entry.id   AF-A0A6N3R9R9-F1
#
_cell.length_a   1.000
_cell.length_b   1.000
_cell.length_c   1.000
_cell.angle_alpha   90.00
_cell.angle_beta   90.00
_cell.angle_gamma   90.00
#
_symmetry.space_group_name_H-M   'P 1'
#
loop_
_entity.id
_entity.type
_entity.pdbx_description
1 polymer ?
#
loop_
_entity_poly.entity_id
_entity_poly.type
_entity_poly.pdbx_seq_one_letter_code
_entity_poly.pdbx_strand_id
1 'polypeptide(L)'
;MTSKETFTHYQPQGNSDPAHTATAPGGLSAKAPAMTPLMLDTSSRKLVAWDGTTDSAAVGILAVAADQTSTTLTFYKSGTFRYEDVLWPEAASDETKKRTAFAGTAISIV
;
A
#
# COMPACT_ATOMS: atom_id res chain seq x y z
N MET A 1 30.95 -29.99 -0.71
CA MET A 1 29.80 -29.22 -0.23
C MET A 1 29.27 -28.45 -1.42
N THR A 2 28.13 -28.86 -1.99
CA THR A 2 27.57 -28.22 -3.20
C THR A 2 26.82 -26.96 -2.78
N SER A 3 27.14 -25.81 -3.37
CA SER A 3 26.37 -24.58 -3.15
C SER A 3 24.95 -24.80 -3.67
N LYS A 4 23.95 -24.66 -2.79
CA LYS A 4 22.54 -24.70 -3.16
C LYS A 4 22.05 -23.27 -3.26
N GLU A 5 22.01 -22.74 -4.47
CA GLU A 5 21.40 -21.44 -4.74
C GLU A 5 19.88 -21.60 -4.74
N THR A 6 19.18 -20.72 -4.03
CA THR A 6 17.72 -20.66 -4.05
C THR A 6 17.34 -19.44 -4.87
N PHE A 7 16.72 -19.66 -6.03
CA PHE A 7 16.21 -18.60 -6.87
C PHE A 7 14.74 -18.33 -6.51
N THR A 8 14.44 -17.13 -6.03
CA THR A 8 13.08 -16.69 -5.70
C THR A 8 12.69 -15.54 -6.61
N HIS A 9 11.69 -15.74 -7.46
CA HIS A 9 11.14 -14.68 -8.30
C HIS A 9 10.09 -13.89 -7.52
N TYR A 10 10.39 -12.63 -7.20
CA TYR A 10 9.48 -11.73 -6.49
C TYR A 10 8.84 -10.75 -7.49
N GLN A 11 7.52 -10.87 -7.68
CA GLN A 11 6.76 -10.00 -8.58
C GLN A 11 5.56 -9.42 -7.82
N PRO A 12 5.68 -8.21 -7.25
CA PRO A 12 4.61 -7.61 -6.44
C PRO A 12 3.39 -7.18 -7.27
N GLN A 13 3.57 -7.04 -8.59
CA GLN A 13 2.49 -6.74 -9.52
C GLN A 13 1.72 -8.02 -9.84
N GLY A 14 0.42 -7.99 -9.57
CA GLY A 14 -0.50 -9.10 -9.77
C GLY A 14 -1.03 -9.23 -11.20
N ASN A 15 -0.89 -8.18 -12.03
CA ASN A 15 -1.40 -8.19 -13.40
C ASN A 15 -0.62 -7.20 -14.31
N SER A 16 -1.09 -7.02 -15.56
CA SER A 16 -0.43 -6.26 -16.62
C SER A 16 -0.76 -4.76 -16.65
N ASP A 17 -1.63 -4.27 -15.78
CA ASP A 17 -2.00 -2.86 -15.77
C ASP A 17 -0.85 -1.98 -15.23
N PRO A 18 -0.53 -0.86 -15.90
CA PRO A 18 0.60 -0.02 -15.51
C PRO A 18 0.48 0.55 -14.09
N ALA A 19 1.48 0.22 -13.27
CA ALA A 19 1.64 0.82 -11.94
C ALA A 19 2.32 2.19 -12.06
N HIS A 20 1.56 3.27 -11.82
CA HIS A 20 2.10 4.64 -11.79
C HIS A 20 2.20 5.15 -10.36
N THR A 21 3.23 5.95 -10.10
CA THR A 21 3.43 6.60 -8.80
C THR A 21 2.92 8.04 -8.79
N ALA A 22 2.69 8.55 -7.60
CA ALA A 22 2.44 9.95 -7.29
C ALA A 22 3.12 10.34 -5.98
N THR A 23 3.15 11.64 -5.70
CA THR A 23 3.68 12.19 -4.45
C THR A 23 2.65 13.08 -3.77
N ALA A 24 2.54 13.02 -2.45
CA ALA A 24 1.68 13.90 -1.67
C ALA A 24 2.24 14.12 -0.25
N PRO A 25 1.77 15.17 0.47
CA PRO A 25 2.19 15.42 1.85
C PRO A 25 1.94 14.22 2.77
N GLY A 26 2.95 13.87 3.57
CA GLY A 26 2.94 12.76 4.52
C GLY A 26 2.57 13.18 5.94
N GLY A 27 1.83 12.32 6.64
CA GLY A 27 1.41 12.49 8.04
C GLY A 27 1.54 11.20 8.85
N LEU A 28 2.49 10.33 8.50
CA LEU A 28 2.70 9.06 9.21
C LEU A 28 3.01 9.33 10.70
N SER A 29 2.45 8.50 11.58
CA SER A 29 2.71 8.55 13.03
C SER A 29 3.88 7.66 13.46
N ALA A 30 4.31 6.75 12.59
CA ALA A 30 5.40 5.81 12.82
C ALA A 30 6.03 5.38 11.49
N LYS A 31 7.10 4.58 11.57
CA LYS A 31 7.72 3.96 10.40
C LYS A 31 6.73 3.03 9.69
N ALA A 32 6.56 3.21 8.39
CA ALA A 32 5.76 2.38 7.51
C ALA A 32 6.64 1.78 6.39
N PRO A 33 6.66 0.44 6.23
CA PRO A 33 7.34 -0.21 5.11
C PRO A 33 6.65 0.07 3.78
N ALA A 34 7.38 -0.11 2.67
CA ALA A 34 6.75 -0.15 1.34
C ALA A 34 5.67 -1.24 1.30
N MET A 35 4.70 -1.11 0.39
CA MET A 35 3.51 -1.95 0.28
C MET A 35 2.44 -1.74 1.38
N THR A 36 2.57 -0.68 2.19
CA THR A 36 1.53 -0.29 3.16
C THR A 36 0.39 0.47 2.48
N PRO A 37 -0.89 0.08 2.66
CA PRO A 37 -2.04 0.87 2.22
C PRO A 37 -2.10 2.24 2.91
N LEU A 38 -2.43 3.28 2.16
CA LEU A 38 -2.52 4.66 2.64
C LEU A 38 -3.95 5.20 2.49
N MET A 39 -4.36 6.03 3.43
CA MET A 39 -5.60 6.80 3.38
C MET A 39 -5.33 8.30 3.51
N LEU A 40 -6.29 9.12 3.09
CA LEU A 40 -6.23 10.57 3.28
C LEU A 40 -6.84 10.93 4.64
N ASP A 41 -6.06 11.55 5.52
CA ASP A 41 -6.64 12.21 6.70
C ASP A 41 -7.31 13.52 6.26
N THR A 42 -8.62 13.62 6.45
CA THR A 42 -9.43 14.76 6.03
C THR A 42 -9.12 16.02 6.82
N SER A 43 -8.64 15.88 8.07
CA SER A 43 -8.34 17.01 8.95
C SER A 43 -7.05 17.71 8.55
N SER A 44 -5.96 16.94 8.37
CA SER A 44 -4.65 17.49 8.02
C SER A 44 -4.36 17.55 6.52
N ARG A 45 -5.20 16.91 5.68
CA ARG A 45 -5.01 16.77 4.23
C ARG A 45 -3.68 16.09 3.86
N LYS A 46 -3.24 15.14 4.70
CA LYS A 46 -2.02 14.36 4.53
C LYS A 46 -2.32 12.88 4.34
N LEU A 47 -1.41 12.18 3.68
CA LEU A 47 -1.44 10.72 3.58
C LEU A 47 -0.93 10.10 4.87
N VAL A 48 -1.73 9.18 5.41
CA VAL A 48 -1.43 8.39 6.60
C VAL A 48 -1.59 6.90 6.27
N ALA A 49 -1.05 6.02 7.12
CA ALA A 49 -1.32 4.58 6.98
C ALA A 49 -2.84 4.33 7.15
N TRP A 50 -3.40 3.47 6.31
CA TRP A 50 -4.82 3.13 6.40
C TRP A 50 -5.11 2.41 7.72
N ASP A 51 -6.20 2.80 8.38
CA ASP A 51 -6.57 2.31 9.70
C ASP A 51 -7.12 0.88 9.71
N GLY A 52 -7.54 0.36 8.55
CA GLY A 52 -8.18 -0.96 8.44
C GLY A 52 -9.63 -1.02 8.91
N THR A 53 -10.19 0.09 9.39
CA THR A 53 -11.56 0.18 9.93
C THR A 53 -12.49 0.98 9.03
N THR A 54 -11.97 1.90 8.24
CA THR A 54 -12.78 2.71 7.33
C THR A 54 -12.88 2.02 5.97
N ASP A 55 -14.11 1.65 5.58
CA ASP A 55 -14.36 0.95 4.31
C ASP A 55 -14.02 1.83 3.10
N SER A 56 -13.40 1.23 2.08
CA SER A 56 -13.06 1.88 0.80
C SER A 56 -12.27 3.20 0.94
N ALA A 57 -11.49 3.35 2.02
CA ALA A 57 -10.76 4.58 2.32
C ALA A 57 -9.29 4.55 1.85
N ALA A 58 -8.80 3.41 1.38
CA ALA A 58 -7.43 3.32 0.89
C ALA A 58 -7.33 3.99 -0.49
N VAL A 59 -6.45 4.98 -0.61
CA VAL A 59 -6.29 5.82 -1.81
C VAL A 59 -4.99 5.53 -2.58
N GLY A 60 -4.10 4.73 -1.99
CA GLY A 60 -2.79 4.44 -2.55
C GLY A 60 -2.02 3.39 -1.76
N ILE A 61 -0.94 2.87 -2.35
CA ILE A 61 -0.02 1.93 -1.68
C ILE A 61 1.36 2.58 -1.59
N LEU A 62 1.98 2.61 -0.41
CA LEU A 62 3.28 3.21 -0.20
C LEU A 62 4.35 2.53 -1.07
N ALA A 63 5.02 3.28 -1.94
CA ALA A 63 5.99 2.73 -2.87
C ALA A 63 7.41 2.63 -2.27
N VAL A 64 7.74 3.55 -1.36
CA VAL A 64 9.04 3.61 -0.68
C VAL A 64 8.80 3.69 0.82
N ALA A 65 9.51 2.88 1.60
CA ALA A 65 9.41 2.92 3.06
C ALA A 65 9.68 4.33 3.58
N ALA A 66 8.87 4.77 4.54
CA ALA A 66 8.87 6.12 5.07
C ALA A 66 8.57 6.11 6.57
N ASP A 67 8.69 7.26 7.22
CA ASP A 67 8.42 7.42 8.65
C ASP A 67 7.80 8.78 8.95
N GLN A 68 7.61 9.09 10.24
CA GLN A 68 6.99 10.33 10.71
C GLN A 68 7.77 11.61 10.36
N THR A 69 9.04 11.48 9.94
CA THR A 69 9.86 12.63 9.50
C THR A 69 9.66 12.92 8.01
N SER A 70 9.03 12.01 7.27
CA SER A 70 8.82 12.13 5.83
C SER A 70 7.70 13.12 5.53
N THR A 71 8.06 14.30 5.04
CA THR A 71 7.11 15.37 4.69
C THR A 71 6.35 15.10 3.39
N THR A 72 6.93 14.29 2.51
CA THR A 72 6.35 13.87 1.23
C THR A 72 6.46 12.36 1.11
N LEU A 73 5.36 11.70 0.76
CA LEU A 73 5.33 10.25 0.49
C LEU A 73 5.21 10.00 -1.01
N THR A 74 5.91 8.98 -1.48
CA THR A 74 5.75 8.43 -2.83
C THR A 74 4.92 7.15 -2.76
N PHE A 75 3.84 7.10 -3.52
CA PHE A 75 2.86 6.00 -3.47
C PHE A 75 2.40 5.61 -4.86
N TYR A 76 1.99 4.36 -5.03
CA TYR A 76 1.29 3.88 -6.22
C TYR A 76 -0.15 4.40 -6.22
N LYS A 77 -0.55 5.00 -7.34
CA LYS A 77 -1.92 5.51 -7.58
C LYS A 77 -2.72 4.66 -8.57
N SER A 78 -2.07 3.69 -9.20
CA SER A 78 -2.66 2.71 -10.10
C SER A 78 -1.86 1.42 -10.09
N GLY A 79 -2.41 0.35 -10.64
CA GLY A 79 -1.76 -0.95 -10.75
C GLY A 79 -2.54 -2.05 -10.02
N THR A 80 -2.33 -3.30 -10.44
CA THR A 80 -2.83 -4.47 -9.73
C THR A 80 -1.71 -5.04 -8.87
N PHE A 81 -1.97 -5.16 -7.57
CA PHE A 81 -1.01 -5.66 -6.60
C PHE A 81 -1.50 -6.98 -6.01
N ARG A 82 -0.55 -7.85 -5.67
CA ARG A 82 -0.86 -9.12 -5.01
C ARG A 82 -1.32 -8.89 -3.58
N TYR A 83 -2.39 -9.57 -3.18
CA TYR A 83 -2.94 -9.48 -1.84
C TYR A 83 -1.90 -9.85 -0.77
N GLU A 84 -1.07 -10.87 -1.02
CA GLU A 84 -0.04 -11.35 -0.09
C GLU A 84 1.14 -10.38 0.13
N ASP A 85 1.41 -9.51 -0.85
CA ASP A 85 2.53 -8.56 -0.78
C ASP A 85 2.11 -7.23 -0.16
N VAL A 86 0.81 -6.93 -0.14
CA VAL A 86 0.27 -5.74 0.53
C VAL A 86 0.23 -5.96 2.05
N LEU A 87 0.80 -5.00 2.78
CA LEU A 87 0.91 -5.07 4.23
C LEU A 87 -0.34 -4.51 4.89
N TRP A 88 -1.35 -5.36 5.01
CA TRP A 88 -2.65 -5.01 5.57
C TRP A 88 -2.57 -4.68 7.07
N PRO A 89 -3.28 -3.65 7.55
CA PRO A 89 -3.40 -3.37 8.98
C PRO A 89 -4.13 -4.51 9.70
N GLU A 90 -3.71 -4.84 10.92
CA GLU A 90 -4.32 -5.92 11.73
C GLU A 90 -5.82 -5.69 11.99
N ALA A 91 -6.24 -4.43 12.09
CA ALA A 91 -7.63 -4.05 12.33
C ALA A 91 -8.56 -4.41 11.15
N ALA A 92 -8.03 -4.61 9.94
CA ALA A 92 -8.80 -5.15 8.83
C ALA A 92 -8.89 -6.68 9.00
N SER A 93 -9.84 -7.16 9.80
CA SER A 93 -10.01 -8.60 10.06
C SER A 93 -10.71 -9.36 8.93
N ASP A 94 -11.48 -8.65 8.09
CA ASP A 94 -12.25 -9.22 6.98
C ASP A 94 -11.46 -9.14 5.66
N GLU A 95 -11.27 -10.27 4.99
CA GLU A 95 -10.61 -10.34 3.68
C GLU A 95 -11.37 -9.55 2.61
N THR A 96 -12.70 -9.58 2.64
CA THR A 96 -13.56 -8.82 1.72
C THR A 96 -13.26 -7.34 1.83
N LYS A 97 -13.12 -6.83 3.07
CA LYS A 97 -12.80 -5.43 3.35
C LYS A 97 -11.43 -5.03 2.80
N LYS A 98 -10.44 -5.91 2.91
CA LYS A 98 -9.11 -5.68 2.31
C LYS A 98 -9.19 -5.62 0.79
N ARG A 99 -9.91 -6.55 0.16
CA ARG A 99 -10.07 -6.60 -1.30
C ARG A 99 -10.84 -5.40 -1.86
N THR A 100 -11.77 -4.84 -1.09
CA THR A 100 -12.54 -3.66 -1.49
C THR A 100 -11.96 -2.34 -0.97
N ALA A 101 -10.85 -2.37 -0.22
CA ALA A 101 -10.26 -1.17 0.41
C ALA A 101 -9.95 -0.04 -0.59
N PHE A 102 -9.65 -0.38 -1.85
CA PHE A 102 -9.30 0.53 -2.92
C PHE A 102 -10.44 0.81 -3.91
N ALA A 103 -11.67 0.38 -3.61
CA ALA A 103 -12.81 0.57 -4.49
C ALA A 103 -13.02 2.07 -4.82
N GLY A 104 -13.11 2.39 -6.12
CA GLY A 104 -13.20 3.77 -6.60
C GLY A 104 -11.87 4.42 -6.99
N THR A 105 -10.74 3.74 -6.75
CA THR A 105 -9.42 4.12 -7.25
C THR A 105 -9.04 3.33 -8.52
N ALA A 106 -7.89 3.63 -9.11
CA ALA A 106 -7.32 2.85 -10.22
C ALA A 106 -6.42 1.69 -9.73
N ILE A 107 -6.54 1.28 -8.46
CA ILE A 107 -5.78 0.19 -7.86
C ILE A 107 -6.69 -1.03 -7.69
N SER A 108 -6.18 -2.18 -8.09
CA SER A 108 -6.82 -3.48 -7.89
C SER A 108 -5.94 -4.41 -7.05
N ILE A 109 -6.59 -5.34 -6.36
CA ILE A 109 -5.94 -6.36 -5.53
C ILE A 109 -6.36 -7.73 -6.02
N VAL A 110 -5.38 -8.61 -6.27
CA VAL A 110 -5.59 -10.01 -6.67
C VAL A 110 -5.05 -10.96 -5.62
#